data_AF-A0A0T5PP16-F1
#
_entry.id   AF-A0A0T5PP16-F1
#
_cell.length_a   1.000
_cell.length_b   1.000
_cell.length_c   1.000
_cell.angle_alpha   90.00
_cell.angle_beta   90.00
_cell.angle_gamma   90.00
#
_symmetry.space_group_name_H-M   'P 1'
#
loop_
_entity.id
_entity.type
_entity.pdbx_description
1 polymer ?
#
loop_
_entity_poly.entity_id
_entity_poly.type
_entity_poly.pdbx_seq_one_letter_code
_entity_poly.pdbx_strand_id
1 'polypeptide(L)' 'MTDYNLYAKSRAEQDAASADTLACYWLYRLRAGEMTRPEIEKRLREMTPEQQQLHRDALNRNKHKFKVPSGK' A
#
# COMPACT_ATOMS: atom_id res chain seq x y z
N MET A 1 17.45 -1.37 20.31
CA MET A 1 17.34 -0.86 18.93
C MET A 1 16.31 -1.71 18.22
N THR A 2 15.32 -1.11 17.58
CA THR A 2 14.38 -1.87 16.72
C THR A 2 15.19 -2.47 15.58
N ASP A 3 15.13 -3.80 15.40
CA ASP A 3 15.82 -4.46 14.30
C ASP A 3 15.05 -4.18 13.00
N TYR A 4 15.59 -3.25 12.20
CA TYR A 4 15.03 -2.85 10.92
C TYR A 4 15.45 -3.80 9.78
N ASN A 5 16.13 -4.91 10.08
CA ASN A 5 16.59 -5.84 9.07
C ASN A 5 15.43 -6.69 8.52
N LEU A 6 14.73 -6.15 7.52
CA LEU A 6 13.67 -6.83 6.79
C LEU A 6 14.14 -8.16 6.17
N TYR A 7 15.41 -8.28 5.77
CA TYR A 7 15.95 -9.49 5.17
C TYR A 7 16.00 -10.67 6.15
N ALA A 8 16.14 -10.39 7.46
CA ALA A 8 16.14 -11.41 8.50
C ALA A 8 14.73 -11.86 8.93
N LYS A 9 13.68 -11.20 8.42
CA LYS A 9 12.28 -11.53 8.76
C LYS A 9 11.74 -12.68 7.92
N SER A 10 10.65 -13.28 8.39
CA SER A 10 9.94 -14.31 7.62
C SER A 10 9.42 -13.75 6.29
N ARG A 11 9.20 -14.63 5.31
CA ARG A 11 8.70 -14.21 3.99
C ARG A 11 7.36 -13.47 4.09
N ALA A 12 6.47 -13.95 4.95
CA ALA A 12 5.18 -13.31 5.19
C ALA A 12 5.31 -11.88 5.75
N GLU A 13 6.26 -11.65 6.66
CA GLU A 13 6.54 -10.30 7.16
C GLU A 13 7.17 -9.39 6.09
N GLN A 14 8.04 -9.93 5.24
CA GLN A 14 8.61 -9.19 4.12
C GLN A 14 7.53 -8.79 3.11
N ASP A 15 6.62 -9.71 2.78
CA ASP A 15 5.51 -9.46 1.87
C ASP A 15 4.53 -8.42 2.46
N ALA A 16 4.23 -8.52 3.77
CA ALA A 16 3.42 -7.53 4.48
C ALA A 16 4.06 -6.13 4.46
N ALA A 17 5.36 -6.03 4.72
CA ALA A 17 6.10 -4.76 4.68
C ALA A 17 6.17 -4.18 3.26
N SER A 18 6.36 -5.03 2.24
CA SER A 18 6.31 -4.64 0.84
C SER A 18 4.94 -4.05 0.48
N ALA A 19 3.85 -4.68 0.92
CA ALA A 19 2.52 -4.19 0.64
C ALA A 19 2.16 -2.90 1.37
N ASP A 20 2.60 -2.73 2.61
CA ASP A 20 2.47 -1.46 3.33
C ASP A 20 3.23 -0.34 2.61
N THR A 21 4.44 -0.63 2.11
CA THR A 21 5.26 0.32 1.36
C THR A 21 4.57 0.74 0.05
N LEU A 22 4.10 -0.23 -0.74
CA LEU A 22 3.39 0.04 -1.99
C LEU A 22 2.06 0.77 -1.77
N ALA A 23 1.31 0.40 -0.73
CA ALA A 23 0.06 1.09 -0.38
C ALA A 23 0.31 2.56 -0.02
N CYS A 24 1.34 2.84 0.79
CA CYS A 24 1.72 4.22 1.12
C CYS A 24 2.12 5.00 -0.13
N TYR A 25 2.93 4.40 -1.01
CA TYR A 25 3.36 5.04 -2.26
C TYR A 25 2.18 5.36 -3.19
N TRP A 26 1.24 4.44 -3.38
CA TRP A 26 0.06 4.69 -4.20
C TRP A 26 -0.86 5.74 -3.61
N LEU A 27 -1.07 5.74 -2.29
CA LEU A 27 -1.86 6.76 -1.61
C LEU A 27 -1.19 8.14 -1.69
N TYR A 28 0.13 8.21 -1.61
CA TYR A 28 0.89 9.43 -1.84
C TYR A 28 0.68 9.97 -3.25
N ARG A 29 0.81 9.14 -4.29
CA ARG A 29 0.59 9.55 -5.69
C ARG A 29 -0.86 9.90 -5.98
N LEU A 30 -1.80 9.20 -5.36
CA LEU A 30 -3.23 9.53 -5.42
C LEU A 30 -3.49 10.92 -4.85
N ARG A 31 -2.87 11.24 -3.70
CA ARG A 31 -2.97 12.58 -3.10
C ARG A 31 -2.33 13.66 -3.97
N ALA A 32 -1.23 13.34 -4.65
CA ALA A 32 -0.56 14.24 -5.60
C ALA A 32 -1.31 14.42 -6.93
N GLY A 33 -2.37 13.65 -7.18
CA GLY A 33 -3.12 13.67 -8.46
C GLY A 33 -2.40 12.96 -9.61
N GLU A 34 -1.28 12.28 -9.34
CA GLU A 34 -0.48 11.58 -10.35
C GLU A 34 -0.93 10.14 -10.61
N MET A 35 -1.82 9.63 -9.77
CA MET A 35 -2.38 8.28 -9.86
C MET A 35 -3.86 8.35 -9.50
N THR A 36 -4.67 7.50 -10.13
CA THR A 36 -6.11 7.45 -9.88
C THR A 36 -6.52 6.16 -9.16
N ARG A 37 -7.68 6.16 -8.49
CA ARG A 37 -8.21 4.94 -7.85
C ARG A 37 -8.40 3.78 -8.85
N PRO A 38 -8.95 3.99 -10.07
CA PRO A 38 -9.05 2.91 -11.06
C PRO A 38 -7.70 2.32 -11.46
N GLU A 39 -6.64 3.12 -11.51
CA GLU A 39 -5.29 2.60 -11.79
C GLU A 39 -4.78 1.70 -10.65
N ILE A 40 -5.01 2.08 -9.39
CA ILE A 40 -4.69 1.24 -8.23
C ILE A 40 -5.48 -0.07 -8.28
N GLU A 41 -6.77 -0.01 -8.60
CA GLU A 41 -7.60 -1.22 -8.75
C GLU A 41 -7.13 -2.13 -9.88
N LYS A 42 -6.70 -1.56 -11.02
CA LYS A 42 -6.12 -2.35 -12.12
C LYS A 42 -4.87 -3.09 -11.66
N ARG A 43 -3.93 -2.40 -11.00
CA ARG A 43 -2.70 -3.01 -10.44
C ARG A 43 -3.03 -4.14 -9.45
N LEU A 44 -4.04 -3.97 -8.62
CA LEU A 44 -4.50 -5.00 -7.69
C LEU A 44 -5.09 -6.24 -8.38
N ARG A 45 -5.66 -6.10 -9.59
CA ARG A 45 -6.22 -7.23 -10.35
C ARG A 45 -5.16 -8.07 -11.06
N GLU A 46 -3.97 -7.51 -11.26
CA GLU A 46 -2.81 -8.20 -11.87
C GLU A 46 -2.03 -9.04 -10.85
N MET A 47 -2.37 -8.94 -9.56
CA MET A 47 -1.75 -9.69 -8.45
C MET A 47 -2.49 -11.00 -8.15
N THR A 48 -1.86 -11.90 -7.39
CA THR A 48 -2.56 -13.09 -6.87
C THR A 48 -3.64 -12.69 -5.86
N PRO A 49 -4.66 -13.54 -5.61
CA PRO A 49 -5.70 -13.24 -4.63
C PRO A 49 -5.17 -12.90 -3.22
N GLU A 50 -4.12 -13.61 -2.78
CA GLU A 50 -3.51 -13.41 -1.46
C GLU A 50 -2.81 -12.05 -1.39
N GLN A 51 -2.04 -11.70 -2.41
CA GLN A 51 -1.39 -10.39 -2.52
C GLN A 51 -2.43 -9.28 -2.61
N GLN A 52 -3.46 -9.45 -3.43
CA GLN A 52 -4.53 -8.48 -3.58
C GLN A 52 -5.19 -8.14 -2.23
N GLN A 53 -5.50 -9.16 -1.43
CA GLN A 53 -6.08 -8.97 -0.10
C GLN A 53 -5.10 -8.22 0.83
N LEU A 54 -3.85 -8.66 0.87
CA LEU A 54 -2.81 -8.05 1.71
C LEU A 54 -2.55 -6.57 1.36
N HIS A 55 -2.56 -6.22 0.06
CA HIS A 55 -2.47 -4.83 -0.41
C HIS A 55 -3.75 -4.02 -0.13
N ARG A 56 -4.95 -4.61 -0.25
CA ARG A 56 -6.21 -3.94 0.12
C ARG A 56 -6.25 -3.59 1.60
N ASP A 57 -5.80 -4.51 2.45
CA ASP A 57 -5.73 -4.27 3.90
C ASP A 57 -4.71 -3.18 4.21
N ALA A 58 -3.55 -3.19 3.56
CA ALA A 58 -2.55 -2.13 3.65
C ALA A 58 -3.08 -0.75 3.23
N LEU A 59 -3.83 -0.68 2.12
CA LEU A 59 -4.49 0.54 1.66
C LEU A 59 -5.51 1.04 2.68
N ASN A 60 -6.34 0.16 3.21
CA ASN A 60 -7.34 0.50 4.22
C ASN A 60 -6.70 0.98 5.54
N ARG A 61 -5.62 0.34 5.98
CA ARG A 61 -4.85 0.77 7.15
C ARG A 61 -4.25 2.16 6.94
N ASN A 62 -3.71 2.46 5.76
CA ASN A 62 -2.93 3.68 5.56
C ASN A 62 -3.73 4.86 4.98
N LYS A 63 -4.95 4.67 4.44
CA LYS A 63 -5.73 5.74 3.76
C LYS A 63 -5.90 7.02 4.58
N HIS A 64 -6.01 6.92 5.90
CA HIS A 64 -6.21 8.07 6.78
C HIS A 64 -4.94 8.92 6.96
N LYS A 65 -3.75 8.38 6.67
CA LYS A 65 -2.47 9.11 6.75
C LYS A 65 -2.27 10.07 5.57
N PHE A 66 -2.96 9.81 4.46
CA PHE A 66 -2.83 10.54 3.21
C PHE A 66 -4.11 11.30 2.86
N LYS A 67 -4.86 11.77 3.87
CA LYS A 67 -6.10 12.54 3.67
C LYS A 67 -5.90 13.55 2.54
N VAL A 68 -6.63 13.32 1.45
CA VAL A 68 -6.80 14.32 0.40
C VAL A 68 -7.50 15.49 1.08
N PRO A 69 -6.97 16.72 1.05
CA PRO A 69 -7.71 17.86 1.56
C PRO A 69 -9.04 17.86 0.81
N SER A 70 -10.14 17.68 1.54
CA SER A 70 -11.48 17.90 1.02
C SER A 70 -11.55 19.38 0.63
N GLY A 71 -11.22 19.66 -0.63
CA GLY A 71 -11.36 20.97 -1.23
C GLY A 71 -12.83 21.35 -1.23
N LYS A 72 -13.11 22.48 -0.58
CA LYS A 72 -14.34 23.27 -0.64
C LYS A 72 -14.64 23.72 -2.07
#